data_AF-A0A2R8B042-F1
#
_entry.id   AF-A0A2R8B042-F1
#
_cell.length_a   1.000
_cell.length_b   1.000
_cell.length_c   1.000
_cell.angle_alpha   90.00
_cell.angle_beta   90.00
_cell.angle_gamma   90.00
#
_symmetry.space_group_name_H-M   'P 1'
#
loop_
_entity.id
_entity.type
_entity.pdbx_description
1 polymer ?
#
loop_
_entity_poly.entity_id
_entity_poly.type
_entity_poly.pdbx_seq_one_letter_code
_entity_poly.pdbx_strand_id
1 'polypeptide(L)'
;MAVSMTYFEQDAQHLEVLTAEFSGEPVGYVYRGARPGPNVLVVGDGLGAQMVFDRVLNMPALAKLRGSLTMIWIGGRDPKKVLSSRVVPDQDDFDDMMYLPVTGRGSPQGTAQGSSTVMRLCTRLGMIDGRGVSLFKAFDLKTAVLVKQ
;
A
#
# COMPACT_ATOMS: atom_id res chain seq x y z
N MET A 1 -7.73 10.56 -34.18
CA MET A 1 -8.42 10.85 -32.91
C MET A 1 -7.34 11.11 -31.87
N ALA A 2 -7.10 12.37 -31.52
CA ALA A 2 -6.14 12.74 -30.49
C ALA A 2 -6.83 12.62 -29.12
N VAL A 3 -6.35 11.69 -28.28
CA VAL A 3 -6.77 11.61 -26.88
C VAL A 3 -6.00 12.69 -26.14
N SER A 4 -6.70 13.78 -25.81
CA SER A 4 -6.16 14.85 -24.98
C SER A 4 -5.99 14.29 -23.57
N MET A 5 -4.73 14.02 -23.20
CA MET A 5 -4.36 13.56 -21.88
C MET A 5 -3.95 14.78 -21.06
N THR A 6 -4.93 15.43 -20.43
CA THR A 6 -4.71 16.48 -19.43
C THR A 6 -4.16 15.83 -18.16
N TYR A 7 -2.83 15.71 -18.08
CA TYR A 7 -2.16 15.41 -16.82
C TYR A 7 -2.21 16.65 -15.92
N PHE A 8 -2.72 16.48 -14.71
CA PHE A 8 -2.55 17.47 -13.64
C PHE A 8 -1.05 17.59 -13.34
N GLU A 9 -0.44 18.65 -13.83
CA GLU A 9 1.01 18.91 -13.82
C GLU A 9 1.56 19.38 -12.46
N GLN A 10 0.89 19.04 -11.34
CA GLN A 10 1.26 19.55 -10.00
C GLN A 10 1.52 18.52 -8.89
N ASP A 11 1.38 17.21 -9.13
CA ASP A 11 1.56 16.18 -8.06
C ASP A 11 2.69 15.16 -8.31
N ALA A 12 3.49 15.34 -9.39
CA ALA A 12 4.44 14.32 -9.85
C ALA A 12 5.72 14.15 -9.00
N GLN A 13 5.92 14.92 -7.92
CA GLN A 13 7.19 14.89 -7.15
C GLN A 13 7.32 13.75 -6.13
N HIS A 14 6.34 12.87 -6.01
CA HIS A 14 6.27 11.95 -4.86
C HIS A 14 6.26 10.47 -5.23
N LEU A 15 6.21 10.11 -6.52
CA LEU A 15 6.16 8.72 -6.97
C LEU A 15 7.50 8.29 -7.58
N GLU A 16 8.11 7.28 -6.99
CA GLU A 16 9.31 6.62 -7.48
C GLU A 16 8.95 5.18 -7.92
N VAL A 17 9.39 4.76 -9.10
CA VAL A 17 9.17 3.41 -9.60
C VAL A 17 10.37 2.55 -9.24
N LEU A 18 10.11 1.45 -8.53
CA LEU A 18 11.14 0.49 -8.18
C LEU A 18 11.33 -0.49 -9.33
N THR A 19 12.55 -0.57 -9.86
CA THR A 19 12.89 -1.49 -10.96
C THR A 19 13.87 -2.56 -10.47
N ALA A 20 13.67 -3.79 -10.92
CA ALA A 20 14.59 -4.88 -10.60
C ALA A 20 15.88 -4.73 -11.42
N GLU A 21 17.04 -4.70 -10.75
CA GLU A 21 18.36 -4.48 -11.38
C GLU A 21 18.63 -5.44 -12.54
N PHE A 22 18.24 -6.72 -12.41
CA PHE A 22 18.53 -7.74 -13.41
C PHE A 22 17.61 -7.68 -14.64
N SER A 23 16.33 -7.34 -14.45
CA SER A 23 15.34 -7.38 -15.54
C SER A 23 15.00 -6.00 -16.11
N GLY A 24 15.29 -4.91 -15.39
CA GLY A 24 14.80 -3.57 -15.68
C GLY A 24 13.29 -3.39 -15.48
N GLU A 25 12.53 -4.48 -15.35
CA GLU A 25 11.08 -4.44 -15.11
C GLU A 25 10.71 -3.78 -13.78
N PRO A 26 9.59 -3.04 -13.74
CA PRO A 26 9.06 -2.48 -12.50
C PRO A 26 8.59 -3.60 -11.57
N VAL A 27 8.98 -3.50 -10.30
CA VAL A 27 8.62 -4.43 -9.22
C VAL A 27 7.89 -3.75 -8.08
N GLY A 28 7.79 -2.42 -8.11
CA GLY A 28 7.19 -1.67 -7.02
C GLY A 28 7.03 -0.19 -7.31
N TYR A 29 6.46 0.49 -6.32
CA TYR A 29 6.32 1.94 -6.26
C TYR A 29 6.68 2.40 -4.85
N VAL A 30 7.29 3.58 -4.73
CA VAL A 30 7.40 4.32 -3.47
C VAL A 30 6.64 5.62 -3.65
N TYR A 31 5.62 5.83 -2.83
CA TYR A 31 4.92 7.11 -2.75
C TYR A 31 5.34 7.84 -1.46
N ARG A 32 5.96 9.00 -1.59
CA ARG A 32 6.43 9.82 -0.45
C ARG A 32 5.44 10.94 -0.17
N GLY A 33 4.89 10.99 1.03
CA GLY A 33 4.06 12.11 1.46
C GLY A 33 4.84 13.42 1.59
N ALA A 34 4.17 14.55 1.43
CA ALA A 34 4.77 15.88 1.56
C ALA A 34 5.12 16.27 3.01
N ARG A 35 4.72 15.46 3.99
CA ARG A 35 4.91 15.73 5.43
C ARG A 35 5.55 14.53 6.12
N PRO A 36 6.35 14.75 7.17
CA PRO A 36 6.87 13.66 7.99
C PRO A 36 5.74 12.81 8.61
N GLY A 37 5.98 11.51 8.65
CA GLY A 37 5.06 10.50 9.15
C GLY A 37 5.64 9.09 9.01
N PRO A 38 4.84 8.06 9.28
CA PRO A 38 5.29 6.68 9.25
C PRO A 38 5.68 6.18 7.86
N ASN A 39 6.59 5.22 7.79
CA ASN A 39 6.96 4.50 6.58
C ASN A 39 6.34 3.10 6.60
N VAL A 40 5.69 2.71 5.51
CA VAL A 40 5.00 1.41 5.44
C VAL A 40 5.40 0.66 4.19
N LEU A 41 5.64 -0.63 4.36
CA LEU A 41 5.86 -1.56 3.26
C LEU A 41 4.63 -2.45 3.05
N VAL A 42 4.09 -2.44 1.83
CA VAL A 42 3.04 -3.35 1.39
C VAL A 42 3.58 -4.28 0.33
N VAL A 43 3.51 -5.58 0.60
CA VAL A 43 3.97 -6.62 -0.31
C VAL A 43 2.79 -7.39 -0.84
N GLY A 44 2.68 -7.52 -2.16
CA GLY A 44 1.67 -8.37 -2.80
C GLY A 44 2.29 -9.35 -3.78
N ASP A 45 1.48 -10.30 -4.25
CA ASP A 45 1.90 -11.30 -5.24
C ASP A 45 1.07 -11.14 -6.53
N GLY A 46 1.77 -11.23 -7.66
CA GLY A 46 1.21 -11.30 -9.00
C GLY A 46 0.44 -10.05 -9.47
N LEU A 47 -0.29 -10.23 -10.57
CA LEU A 47 -1.05 -9.16 -11.25
C LEU A 47 -2.13 -8.53 -10.36
N GLY A 48 -2.69 -9.29 -9.41
CA GLY A 48 -3.70 -8.78 -8.50
C GLY A 48 -3.17 -7.68 -7.58
N ALA A 49 -1.93 -7.81 -7.12
CA ALA A 49 -1.26 -6.80 -6.32
C ALA A 49 -1.00 -5.53 -7.13
N GLN A 50 -0.51 -5.68 -8.36
CA GLN A 50 -0.27 -4.55 -9.27
C GLN A 50 -1.55 -3.74 -9.48
N MET A 51 -2.68 -4.39 -9.79
CA MET A 51 -3.97 -3.71 -9.96
C MET A 51 -4.42 -2.96 -8.69
N VAL A 52 -4.15 -3.51 -7.50
CA VAL A 52 -4.44 -2.85 -6.23
C VAL A 52 -3.59 -1.61 -6.07
N PHE A 53 -2.29 -1.69 -6.35
CA PHE A 53 -1.36 -0.57 -6.22
C PHE A 53 -1.68 0.53 -7.23
N ASP A 54 -1.95 0.19 -8.49
CA ASP A 54 -2.39 1.14 -9.51
C ASP A 54 -3.65 1.89 -9.03
N ARG A 55 -4.61 1.17 -8.44
CA ARG A 55 -5.82 1.79 -7.89
C ARG A 55 -5.51 2.70 -6.69
N VAL A 56 -4.59 2.31 -5.81
CA VAL A 56 -4.17 3.12 -4.65
C VAL A 56 -3.50 4.43 -5.11
N LEU A 57 -2.61 4.35 -6.10
CA LEU A 57 -1.92 5.53 -6.67
C LEU A 57 -2.89 6.55 -7.27
N ASN A 58 -4.05 6.10 -7.75
CA ASN A 58 -5.10 6.96 -8.30
C ASN A 58 -6.08 7.48 -7.24
N MET A 59 -5.88 7.21 -5.95
CA MET A 59 -6.79 7.69 -4.89
C MET A 59 -6.49 9.14 -4.52
N PRO A 60 -7.49 10.03 -4.51
CA PRO A 60 -7.31 11.43 -4.08
C PRO A 60 -6.81 11.57 -2.64
N ALA A 61 -7.08 10.59 -1.77
CA ALA A 61 -6.63 10.60 -0.39
C ALA A 61 -5.10 10.47 -0.26
N LEU A 62 -4.41 9.96 -1.29
CA LEU A 62 -2.96 9.78 -1.29
C LEU A 62 -2.22 11.12 -1.34
N ALA A 63 -2.82 12.17 -1.91
CA ALA A 63 -2.28 13.53 -1.87
C ALA A 63 -2.15 14.10 -0.43
N LYS A 64 -2.81 13.46 0.56
CA LYS A 64 -2.73 13.82 1.99
C LYS A 64 -1.81 12.89 2.78
N LEU A 65 -1.06 12.01 2.12
CA LEU A 65 -0.18 11.07 2.78
C LEU A 65 0.92 11.82 3.55
N ARG A 66 1.23 11.30 4.73
CA ARG A 66 2.37 11.63 5.57
C ARG A 66 3.30 10.42 5.63
N GLY A 67 4.61 10.64 5.65
CA GLY A 67 5.60 9.58 5.64
C GLY A 67 5.75 8.94 4.26
N SER A 68 5.90 7.62 4.17
CA SER A 68 6.05 6.95 2.87
C SER A 68 5.29 5.62 2.78
N LEU A 69 4.78 5.33 1.59
CA LEU A 69 4.12 4.07 1.25
C LEU A 69 4.91 3.37 0.14
N THR A 70 5.61 2.31 0.51
CA THR A 70 6.32 1.43 -0.42
C THR A 70 5.43 0.24 -0.75
N MET A 71 5.18 0.01 -2.03
CA MET A 71 4.34 -1.08 -2.54
C MET A 71 5.16 -1.94 -3.49
N ILE A 72 5.28 -3.24 -3.21
CA ILE A 72 6.10 -4.16 -4.01
C ILE A 72 5.25 -5.36 -4.40
N TRP A 73 5.32 -5.77 -5.67
CA TRP A 73 4.73 -7.01 -6.12
C TRP A 73 5.79 -8.02 -6.51
N ILE A 74 5.66 -9.20 -5.95
CA ILE A 74 6.56 -10.31 -6.17
C ILE A 74 5.89 -11.18 -7.24
N GLY A 75 5.99 -10.83 -8.53
CA GLY A 75 5.29 -11.52 -9.61
C GLY A 75 5.79 -12.95 -9.87
N GLY A 76 5.48 -13.91 -9.01
CA GLY A 76 6.00 -15.29 -9.07
C GLY A 76 7.52 -15.40 -8.86
N ARG A 77 8.17 -14.30 -8.46
CA ARG A 77 9.60 -14.25 -8.15
C ARG A 77 9.81 -14.71 -6.70
N ASP A 78 11.03 -15.11 -6.34
CA ASP A 78 11.34 -15.47 -4.95
C ASP A 78 11.25 -14.18 -4.08
N PRO A 79 10.36 -14.10 -3.08
CA PRO A 79 10.24 -12.96 -2.18
C PRO A 79 11.58 -12.55 -1.58
N LYS A 80 12.42 -13.54 -1.25
CA LYS A 80 13.73 -13.27 -0.64
C LYS A 80 14.64 -12.53 -1.61
N LYS A 81 14.57 -12.82 -2.91
CA LYS A 81 15.39 -12.16 -3.93
C LYS A 81 14.95 -10.72 -4.20
N VAL A 82 13.63 -10.46 -4.14
CA VAL A 82 13.10 -9.10 -4.31
C VAL A 82 13.44 -8.24 -3.09
N LEU A 83 13.26 -8.77 -1.88
CA LEU A 83 13.57 -8.06 -0.65
C LEU A 83 15.08 -7.92 -0.38
N SER A 84 15.92 -8.86 -0.86
CA SER A 84 17.38 -8.76 -0.73
C SER A 84 18.04 -7.88 -1.80
N SER A 85 17.30 -7.52 -2.85
CA SER A 85 17.80 -6.55 -3.82
C SER A 85 17.77 -5.17 -3.18
N ARG A 86 18.76 -4.31 -3.45
CA ARG A 86 18.85 -2.90 -2.96
C ARG A 86 17.68 -2.01 -3.40
N VAL A 87 16.64 -2.61 -3.96
CA VAL A 87 15.42 -2.01 -4.47
C VAL A 87 14.48 -1.61 -3.32
N VAL A 88 14.55 -2.30 -2.18
CA VAL A 88 13.79 -1.94 -0.99
C VAL A 88 14.71 -1.16 -0.05
N PRO A 89 14.28 0.01 0.47
CA PRO A 89 14.96 0.64 1.61
C PRO A 89 15.17 -0.36 2.75
N ASP A 90 16.21 -0.15 3.56
CA ASP A 90 16.54 -1.07 4.65
C ASP A 90 15.31 -1.33 5.54
N GLN A 91 15.12 -2.60 5.92
CA GLN A 91 13.89 -3.04 6.63
C GLN A 91 13.68 -2.31 7.97
N ASP A 92 14.76 -1.79 8.56
CA ASP A 92 14.76 -1.05 9.81
C ASP A 92 14.09 0.34 9.70
N ASP A 93 13.80 0.80 8.47
CA ASP A 93 13.17 2.10 8.21
C ASP A 93 11.63 2.06 8.16
N PHE A 94 11.00 0.89 8.32
CA PHE A 94 9.54 0.72 8.23
C PHE A 94 8.89 0.61 9.62
N ASP A 95 7.86 1.43 9.86
CA ASP A 95 7.02 1.37 11.07
C ASP A 95 6.03 0.20 11.03
N ASP A 96 5.61 -0.25 9.84
CA ASP A 96 4.70 -1.39 9.67
C ASP A 96 4.92 -2.06 8.31
N MET A 97 4.61 -3.36 8.24
CA MET A 97 4.68 -4.16 7.03
C MET A 97 3.42 -5.01 6.87
N MET A 98 2.81 -4.95 5.69
CA MET A 98 1.61 -5.73 5.37
C MET A 98 1.80 -6.58 4.11
N TYR A 99 1.47 -7.87 4.23
CA TYR A 99 1.25 -8.72 3.07
C TYR A 99 -0.19 -8.59 2.60
N LEU A 100 -0.38 -8.16 1.36
CA LEU A 100 -1.69 -7.98 0.76
C LEU A 100 -2.33 -9.35 0.53
N PRO A 101 -3.47 -9.66 1.18
CA PRO A 101 -4.16 -10.92 0.96
C PRO A 101 -4.72 -10.95 -0.46
N VAL A 102 -4.19 -11.83 -1.32
CA VAL A 102 -4.64 -11.99 -2.71
C VAL A 102 -6.04 -12.61 -2.71
N THR A 103 -7.06 -11.76 -2.59
CA THR A 103 -8.46 -12.18 -2.73
C THR A 103 -8.90 -12.00 -4.18
N GLY A 104 -9.13 -13.11 -4.87
CA GLY A 104 -9.74 -13.13 -6.21
C GLY A 104 -8.91 -12.51 -7.33
N ARG A 105 -7.66 -12.99 -7.56
CA ARG A 105 -6.79 -12.79 -8.75
C ARG A 105 -7.25 -11.74 -9.79
N GLY A 106 -7.17 -10.44 -9.45
CA GLY A 106 -7.47 -9.35 -10.39
C GLY A 106 -8.97 -9.07 -10.64
N SER A 107 -9.86 -9.65 -9.84
CA SER A 107 -11.28 -9.30 -9.86
C SER A 107 -11.49 -7.87 -9.36
N PRO A 108 -12.46 -7.11 -9.90
CA PRO A 108 -12.75 -5.75 -9.45
C PRO A 108 -13.05 -5.65 -7.94
N GLN A 109 -13.72 -6.66 -7.38
CA GLN A 109 -14.03 -6.75 -5.96
C GLN A 109 -12.76 -6.95 -5.12
N GLY A 110 -11.88 -7.86 -5.54
CA GLY A 110 -10.58 -8.07 -4.90
C GLY A 110 -9.71 -6.82 -4.93
N THR A 111 -9.68 -6.12 -6.07
CA THR A 111 -8.96 -4.85 -6.21
C THR A 111 -9.52 -3.75 -5.30
N ALA A 112 -10.86 -3.63 -5.23
CA ALA A 112 -11.50 -2.67 -4.33
C ALA A 112 -11.24 -3.00 -2.85
N GLN A 113 -11.31 -4.27 -2.47
CA GLN A 113 -11.04 -4.72 -1.11
C GLN A 113 -9.57 -4.52 -0.73
N GLY A 114 -8.63 -4.95 -1.58
CA GLY A 114 -7.20 -4.80 -1.34
C GLY A 114 -6.80 -3.33 -1.19
N SER A 115 -7.29 -2.47 -2.08
CA SER A 115 -7.01 -1.03 -2.00
C SER A 115 -7.62 -0.39 -0.75
N SER A 116 -8.85 -0.77 -0.35
CA SER A 116 -9.44 -0.33 0.91
C SER A 116 -8.62 -0.77 2.13
N THR A 117 -8.07 -1.99 2.11
CA THR A 117 -7.20 -2.51 3.18
C THR A 117 -5.92 -1.69 3.32
N VAL A 118 -5.25 -1.36 2.21
CA VAL A 118 -4.06 -0.48 2.22
C VAL A 118 -4.40 0.89 2.81
N MET A 119 -5.49 1.52 2.38
CA MET A 119 -5.87 2.83 2.89
C MET A 119 -6.26 2.82 4.37
N ARG A 120 -6.86 1.73 4.85
CA ARG A 120 -7.14 1.54 6.28
C ARG A 120 -5.86 1.44 7.09
N LEU A 121 -4.85 0.73 6.58
CA LEU A 121 -3.53 0.66 7.21
C LEU A 121 -2.90 2.07 7.32
N CYS A 122 -2.85 2.82 6.22
CA CYS A 122 -2.33 4.18 6.22
C CYS A 122 -3.11 5.10 7.20
N THR A 123 -4.44 4.97 7.25
CA THR A 123 -5.26 5.74 8.20
C THR A 123 -4.98 5.34 9.65
N ARG A 124 -4.87 4.04 9.94
CA ARG A 124 -4.59 3.51 11.29
C ARG A 124 -3.27 4.03 11.84
N LEU A 125 -2.26 4.16 10.99
CA LEU A 125 -0.94 4.69 11.35
C LEU A 125 -0.89 6.22 11.38
N GLY A 126 -1.99 6.92 11.07
CA GLY A 126 -2.01 8.38 11.02
C GLY A 126 -1.24 8.96 9.82
N MET A 127 -0.99 8.14 8.78
CA MET A 127 -0.43 8.63 7.53
C MET A 127 -1.43 9.48 6.74
N ILE A 128 -2.73 9.33 6.97
CA ILE A 128 -3.77 10.10 6.28
C ILE A 128 -4.70 10.72 7.33
N ASP A 129 -4.72 12.05 7.41
CA ASP A 129 -5.59 12.79 8.32
C ASP A 129 -7.05 12.65 7.88
N GLY A 130 -7.85 11.97 8.69
CA GLY A 130 -9.18 11.46 8.32
C GLY A 130 -10.26 12.52 8.11
N ARG A 131 -10.85 12.49 6.91
CA ARG A 131 -12.32 12.41 6.74
C ARG A 131 -12.60 11.16 5.91
N GLY A 132 -13.17 10.10 6.51
CA GLY A 132 -13.89 9.07 5.72
C GLY A 132 -13.62 7.59 5.97
N VAL A 133 -12.68 7.18 6.82
CA VAL A 133 -12.58 5.75 7.20
C VAL A 133 -13.14 5.59 8.61
N SER A 134 -14.43 5.23 8.69
CA SER A 134 -15.01 4.85 9.98
C SER A 134 -14.29 3.59 10.45
N LEU A 135 -13.39 3.76 11.42
CA LEU A 135 -12.85 2.66 12.22
C LEU A 135 -14.03 2.07 12.98
N PHE A 136 -14.71 1.09 12.39
CA PHE A 136 -15.54 0.19 13.17
C PHE A 136 -14.60 -0.45 14.21
N LYS A 137 -14.69 0.04 15.45
CA LYS A 137 -14.17 -0.64 16.64
C LYS A 137 -14.88 -1.98 16.72
N ALA A 138 -14.29 -3.01 16.14
CA ALA A 138 -14.70 -4.38 16.37
C ALA A 138 -14.04 -4.85 17.68
N PHE A 139 -14.90 -5.04 18.68
CA PHE A 139 -14.75 -5.84 19.91
C PHE A 139 -13.73 -5.39 20.98
N ASP A 140 -14.27 -4.64 21.93
CA ASP A 140 -13.87 -4.69 23.34
C ASP A 140 -14.23 -6.08 23.89
N LEU A 141 -13.25 -6.99 23.92
CA LEU A 141 -13.30 -8.23 24.71
C LEU A 141 -12.96 -7.90 26.17
N LYS A 142 -13.80 -7.11 26.81
CA LYS A 142 -13.89 -7.08 28.26
C LYS A 142 -15.26 -7.61 28.66
N THR A 143 -15.22 -8.56 29.59
CA THR A 143 -16.33 -9.09 30.40
C THR A 143 -16.94 -10.40 29.90
N ALA A 144 -16.27 -11.50 30.25
CA ALA A 144 -16.95 -12.69 30.77
C ALA A 144 -16.00 -13.46 31.69
N VAL A 145 -15.73 -12.89 32.87
CA VAL A 145 -15.39 -13.69 34.05
C VAL A 145 -16.65 -14.46 34.39
N LEU A 146 -16.65 -15.77 34.14
CA LEU A 146 -17.68 -16.68 34.64
C LEU A 146 -17.02 -17.55 35.71
N VAL A 147 -16.99 -17.00 36.93
CA VAL A 147 -16.89 -17.77 38.17
C VAL A 147 -18.32 -18.01 38.64
N LYS A 148 -18.77 -19.27 38.63
CA LYS A 148 -19.76 -19.85 39.55
C LYS A 148 -19.40 -21.34 39.67
N GLN A 149 -18.76 -21.68 40.78
CA GLN A 149 -19.30 -22.44 41.93
C GLN A 149 -19.31 -23.94 41.68
#